data_AF-A0A9X3C0L9-F1
#
_entry.id   AF-A0A9X3C0L9-F1
#
_cell.length_a   1.000
_cell.length_b   1.000
_cell.length_c   1.000
_cell.angle_alpha   90.00
_cell.angle_beta   90.00
_cell.angle_gamma   90.00
#
_symmetry.space_group_name_H-M   'P 1'
#
loop_
_entity.id
_entity.type
_entity.pdbx_description
1 polymer ?
#
loop_
_entity_poly.entity_id
_entity_poly.type
_entity_poly.pdbx_seq_one_letter_code
_entity_poly.pdbx_strand_id
1 'polypeptide(L)' 'GPQGASGAIPGGPGGVAGPQGATGGIPGGPVGSAGPQGASGCIPGLPCASIPAP' A
#
# COMPACT_ATOMS: atom_id res chain seq x y z
N GLY A 1 -1.38 -4.64 -16.78
CA GLY A 1 -0.56 -4.42 -17.99
C GLY A 1 0.83 -3.95 -17.60
N PRO A 2 1.71 -3.60 -18.54
CA PRO A 2 3.04 -3.05 -18.23
C PRO A 2 3.00 -1.76 -17.37
N GLN A 3 1.87 -1.05 -17.34
CA GLN A 3 1.63 0.09 -16.46
C GLN A 3 1.23 -0.29 -15.03
N GLY A 4 0.99 -1.58 -14.75
CA GLY A 4 0.46 -2.06 -13.48
C GLY A 4 -0.98 -2.57 -13.53
N ALA A 5 -1.55 -2.81 -12.35
CA ALA A 5 -2.89 -3.31 -12.11
C ALA A 5 -3.52 -2.57 -10.91
N SER A 6 -4.85 -2.47 -10.90
CA SER A 6 -5.63 -1.94 -9.78
C SER A 6 -6.81 -2.86 -9.50
N GLY A 7 -7.23 -2.92 -8.24
CA GLY A 7 -8.40 -3.66 -7.82
C GLY A 7 -8.96 -3.09 -6.53
N ALA A 8 -10.28 -3.12 -6.39
CA ALA A 8 -10.96 -2.71 -5.17
C ALA A 8 -12.21 -3.54 -4.96
N ILE A 9 -12.50 -3.83 -3.70
CA ILE A 9 -13.76 -4.43 -3.27
C ILE A 9 -14.64 -3.29 -2.73
N PRO A 10 -15.89 -3.11 -3.19
CA PRO A 10 -16.80 -2.11 -2.64
C PRO A 10 -16.98 -2.29 -1.12
N GLY A 11 -16.68 -1.24 -0.35
CA GLY A 11 -16.69 -1.29 1.12
C GLY A 11 -15.56 -2.11 1.76
N GLY A 12 -14.69 -2.73 0.96
CA GLY A 12 -13.62 -3.60 1.39
C GLY A 12 -12.24 -3.11 0.95
N PRO A 13 -11.23 -3.99 1.01
CA PRO A 13 -9.85 -3.66 0.66
C PRO A 13 -9.70 -3.24 -0.81
N GLY A 14 -8.69 -2.41 -1.06
CA GLY A 14 -8.27 -2.05 -2.40
C GLY A 14 -6.77 -1.85 -2.50
N GLY A 15 -6.26 -1.84 -3.72
CA GLY A 15 -4.86 -1.59 -3.98
C GLY A 15 -4.52 -1.41 -5.46
N VAL A 16 -3.33 -0.86 -5.67
CA VAL A 16 -2.72 -0.67 -6.97
C VAL A 16 -1.29 -1.19 -6.91
N ALA A 17 -0.81 -1.77 -8.00
CA ALA A 17 0.58 -2.22 -8.13
C ALA A 17 1.08 -1.87 -9.52
N GLY A 18 2.27 -1.30 -9.60
CA GLY A 18 2.92 -0.93 -10.86
C GLY A 18 4.43 -0.88 -10.74
N PRO A 19 5.13 -0.42 -11.79
CA PRO A 19 6.59 -0.39 -11.83
C PRO A 19 7.23 0.48 -10.74
N GLN A 20 6.50 1.47 -10.23
CA GLN A 20 6.95 2.38 -9.17
C GLN A 20 6.63 1.87 -7.76
N GLY A 21 6.07 0.67 -7.64
CA GLY A 21 5.66 0.09 -6.37
C GLY A 21 4.16 -0.20 -6.31
N ALA A 22 3.71 -0.54 -5.11
CA ALA A 22 2.33 -0.89 -4.82
C ALA A 22 1.82 -0.15 -3.58
N THR A 23 0.54 0.15 -3.57
CA THR A 23 -0.17 0.67 -2.40
C THR A 23 -1.45 -0.10 -2.17
N GLY A 24 -1.87 -0.24 -0.93
CA GLY A 24 -3.13 -0.87 -0.60
C GLY A 24 -3.60 -0.51 0.79
N GLY A 25 -4.87 -0.78 1.05
CA GLY A 25 -5.45 -0.52 2.34
C GLY A 25 -6.81 -1.17 2.53
N ILE A 26 -7.20 -1.26 3.79
CA ILE A 26 -8.51 -1.75 4.22
C ILE A 26 -9.24 -0.58 4.89
N PRO A 27 -10.51 -0.29 4.53
CA PRO A 27 -11.31 0.72 5.22
C PRO A 27 -11.39 0.45 6.72
N GLY A 28 -11.00 1.43 7.54
CA GLY A 28 -10.91 1.29 9.01
C GLY A 28 -9.80 0.35 9.50
N GLY A 29 -8.97 -0.18 8.60
CA GLY A 29 -7.91 -1.13 8.88
C GLY A 29 -6.54 -0.63 8.43
N PRO A 30 -5.56 -1.54 8.28
CA PRO A 30 -4.20 -1.17 7.92
C PRO A 30 -4.10 -0.65 6.48
N VAL A 31 -3.11 0.22 6.27
CA VAL A 31 -2.73 0.74 4.96
C VAL A 31 -1.23 0.63 4.78
N GLY A 32 -0.76 0.54 3.54
CA GLY A 32 0.67 0.54 3.26
C GLY A 32 1.02 0.77 1.81
N SER A 33 2.28 1.09 1.60
CA SER A 33 2.89 1.33 0.31
C SER A 33 4.32 0.78 0.30
N ALA A 34 4.75 0.20 -0.80
CA ALA A 34 6.13 -0.23 -1.00
C ALA A 34 6.57 0.07 -2.43
N GLY A 35 7.79 0.58 -2.59
CA GLY A 35 8.35 0.92 -3.89
C GLY A 35 9.89 0.99 -3.85
N PRO A 36 10.51 1.46 -4.94
CA PRO A 36 11.97 1.56 -5.06
C PRO A 36 12.64 2.41 -3.98
N GLN A 37 11.90 3.35 -3.36
CA GLN A 37 12.42 4.22 -2.30
C GLN A 37 12.24 3.62 -0.89
N GLY A 38 11.63 2.44 -0.78
CA GLY A 38 11.35 1.79 0.50
C GLY A 38 9.86 1.50 0.70
N ALA A 39 9.49 1.20 1.94
CA ALA A 39 8.14 0.85 2.33
C ALA A 39 7.63 1.68 3.50
N SER A 40 6.31 1.81 3.60
CA SER A 40 5.62 2.48 4.71
C SER A 40 4.30 1.77 4.98
N GLY A 41 3.89 1.77 6.24
CA GLY A 41 2.64 1.17 6.67
C GLY A 41 2.13 1.79 7.96
N CYS A 42 0.81 1.82 8.08
CA CYS A 42 0.10 2.25 9.28
C CYS A 42 -0.96 1.20 9.63
N ILE A 43 -1.07 0.92 10.92
CA ILE A 43 -2.14 0.07 11.46
C ILE A 43 -2.90 0.92 12.48
N PRO A 44 -4.24 1.01 12.40
CA PRO A 44 -5.02 1.75 13.39
C PRO A 44 -4.70 1.30 14.82
N GLY A 45 -4.52 2.26 15.72
CA GLY A 45 -4.13 2.01 17.11
C GLY A 45 -2.63 1.76 17.33
N LEU A 46 -1.82 1.76 16.29
CA LEU A 46 -0.37 1.62 16.34
C LEU A 46 0.31 2.80 15.62
N PRO A 47 1.56 3.14 15.97
CA PRO A 47 2.32 4.13 15.21
C PRO A 47 2.61 3.61 13.80
N CYS A 48 2.58 4.53 12.83
CA CYS A 48 3.04 4.23 11.48
C CYS A 48 4.55 3.98 11.48
N ALA A 49 5.00 3.12 10.57
CA ALA A 49 6.41 2.83 10.36
C ALA A 49 6.78 2.99 8.88
N SER A 50 8.00 3.44 8.63
CA SER A 50 8.57 3.48 7.29
C SER A 50 10.02 3.00 7.31
N ILE A 51 10.38 2.27 6.26
CA ILE A 51 11.69 1.66 6.07
C ILE A 51 12.20 2.18 4.72
N PRO A 52 13.23 3.05 4.71
CA PRO A 52 13.85 3.51 3.46
C PRO A 52 14.51 2.34 2.71
N ALA A 53 14.62 2.45 1.39
CA ALA A 53 15.47 1.56 0.62
C ALA A 53 16.95 1.74 1.02
N PRO A 54 17.77 0.67 0.92
CA PRO A 54 19.22 0.74 1.17
C PRO A 54 19.96 1.74 0.28
#